data_AF-A0A9X7M1Z6-F1
#
_entry.id   AF-A0A9X7M1Z6-F1
#
_cell.length_a   1.000
_cell.length_b   1.000
_cell.length_c   1.000
_cell.angle_alpha   90.00
_cell.angle_beta   90.00
_cell.angle_gamma   90.00
#
_symmetry.space_group_name_H-M   'P 1'
#
loop_
_entity.id
_entity.type
_entity.pdbx_description
1 polymer ?
#
loop_
_entity_poly.entity_id
_entity_poly.type
_entity_poly.pdbx_seq_one_letter_code
_entity_poly.pdbx_strand_id
1 'polypeptide(L)'
;MFIHKYKLCISMFITCLLLSLPMSTTILAASPSKTFNEALADIKNTHHDLEVFLTAPAPSPDSDTYNRYVSLVLTLGLNTGYDKNGVWHASIPINSLAERLFFYLEKFENAAEQIKLKKDNTKEQIIQYDVIFQDKYKGILNLADQNNSKQIVTILNELQEELLQKQKIITKFQQELTAFQNTPNGQNYPTYIKNQVILPQITEYESEKRQLEAAMDPDPNSLSGQMDRANIDMLQSLKINPLNEFIDTLDRLSQPIEDFLSSSVNNVQNQWFTINASLTNIIKNINETQTIDAAFIRAEIGTAQNTWNKIIKIVNSEW
;
A
#
# COMPACT_ATOMS: atom_id res chain seq x y z
N MET A 1 33.52 -31.92 36.60
CA MET A 1 32.34 -31.10 36.97
C MET A 1 32.35 -29.90 36.03
N PHE A 2 31.89 -30.02 34.77
CA PHE A 2 30.48 -29.86 34.32
C PHE A 2 29.85 -28.55 34.89
N ILE A 3 29.33 -27.57 34.14
CA ILE A 3 28.86 -27.41 32.73
C ILE A 3 29.32 -26.01 32.23
N HIS A 4 29.69 -25.68 30.98
CA HIS A 4 29.80 -26.36 29.67
C HIS A 4 28.57 -26.42 28.71
N LYS A 5 27.95 -25.26 28.40
CA LYS A 5 27.01 -24.92 27.28
C LYS A 5 26.73 -23.40 27.39
N TYR A 6 26.75 -22.52 26.38
CA TYR A 6 26.75 -22.68 24.92
C TYR A 6 27.94 -21.96 24.24
N LYS A 7 28.45 -22.60 23.18
CA LYS A 7 29.14 -21.95 22.05
C LYS A 7 28.13 -21.80 20.91
N LEU A 8 28.46 -20.96 19.93
CA LEU A 8 27.89 -20.91 18.57
C LEU A 8 26.40 -20.55 18.46
N CYS A 9 26.14 -19.32 17.98
CA CYS A 9 25.40 -19.03 16.73
C CYS A 9 24.73 -17.65 16.81
N ILE A 10 25.46 -16.60 16.42
CA ILE A 10 25.05 -15.39 15.67
C ILE A 10 26.37 -14.73 15.27
N SER A 11 26.93 -15.14 14.12
CA SER A 11 28.18 -14.60 13.55
C SER A 11 28.18 -14.70 12.02
N MET A 12 27.00 -14.89 11.41
CA MET A 12 26.90 -15.30 10.01
C MET A 12 25.55 -14.92 9.36
N PHE A 13 24.95 -13.79 9.77
CA PHE A 13 23.67 -13.32 9.22
C PHE A 13 23.53 -11.79 9.04
N ILE A 14 24.62 -11.02 9.20
CA ILE A 14 24.61 -9.55 9.05
C ILE A 14 25.04 -9.12 7.62
N THR A 15 25.35 -10.08 6.74
CA THR A 15 26.06 -9.82 5.48
C THR A 15 25.19 -9.64 4.22
N CYS A 16 23.85 -9.54 4.31
CA CYS A 16 23.01 -9.46 3.10
C CYS A 16 21.87 -8.41 3.07
N LEU A 17 21.22 -8.00 4.17
CA LEU A 17 19.92 -7.30 4.07
C LEU A 17 19.94 -5.88 3.48
N LEU A 18 21.08 -5.17 3.44
CA LEU A 18 21.20 -3.87 2.73
C LEU A 18 21.99 -3.96 1.40
N LEU A 19 22.43 -5.17 1.02
CA LEU A 19 23.08 -5.46 -0.26
C LEU A 19 22.09 -5.96 -1.33
N SER A 20 20.81 -6.14 -0.97
CA SER A 20 19.74 -6.61 -1.86
C SER A 20 18.63 -5.58 -2.09
N LEU A 21 18.97 -4.28 -2.13
CA LEU A 21 18.26 -3.37 -3.03
C LEU A 21 18.86 -3.62 -4.43
N PRO A 22 18.19 -4.38 -5.33
CA PRO A 22 18.76 -4.65 -6.64
C PRO A 22 18.90 -3.35 -7.41
N MET A 23 20.12 -3.04 -7.86
CA MET A 23 20.35 -2.03 -8.90
C MET A 23 19.80 -2.54 -10.23
N SER A 24 18.49 -2.44 -10.39
CA SER A 24 17.78 -2.72 -11.64
C SER A 24 17.76 -1.46 -12.49
N THR A 25 18.86 -1.20 -13.20
CA THR A 25 18.90 -0.25 -14.32
C THR A 25 18.13 -0.81 -15.52
N THR A 26 16.83 -1.00 -15.34
CA THR A 26 15.89 -1.35 -16.40
C THR A 26 15.09 -0.12 -16.81
N ILE A 27 15.17 0.19 -18.10
CA ILE A 27 14.35 1.19 -18.79
C ILE A 27 12.88 1.04 -18.35
N LEU A 28 12.24 2.17 -18.05
CA LEU A 28 10.82 2.29 -17.67
C LEU A 28 9.88 1.80 -18.79
N ALA A 29 9.78 0.49 -18.97
CA ALA A 29 8.51 -0.12 -19.31
C ALA A 29 7.55 0.15 -18.14
N ALA A 30 6.30 0.50 -18.43
CA ALA A 30 5.28 0.65 -17.40
C ALA A 30 5.20 -0.66 -16.60
N SER A 31 5.65 -0.63 -15.35
CA SER A 31 5.61 -1.81 -14.48
C SER A 31 4.15 -2.22 -14.29
N PRO A 32 3.81 -3.52 -14.39
CA PRO A 32 2.45 -3.96 -14.14
C PRO A 32 2.02 -3.54 -12.73
N SER A 33 0.74 -3.20 -12.58
CA SER A 33 0.17 -2.82 -11.29
C SER A 33 0.34 -3.97 -10.29
N LYS A 34 0.80 -3.64 -9.08
CA LYS A 34 0.94 -4.61 -7.98
C LYS A 34 -0.40 -4.83 -7.31
N THR A 35 -0.65 -6.07 -6.89
CA THR A 35 -1.77 -6.35 -6.00
C THR A 35 -1.61 -5.63 -4.67
N PHE A 36 -2.72 -5.35 -3.97
CA PHE A 36 -2.68 -4.71 -2.65
C PHE A 36 -1.76 -5.44 -1.65
N ASN A 37 -1.70 -6.77 -1.70
CA ASN A 37 -0.89 -7.56 -0.78
C ASN A 37 0.61 -7.45 -1.07
N GLU A 38 1.01 -7.40 -2.35
CA GLU A 38 2.41 -7.17 -2.74
C GLU A 38 2.87 -5.76 -2.37
N ALA A 39 2.03 -4.75 -2.61
CA ALA A 39 2.33 -3.38 -2.19
C ALA A 39 2.47 -3.25 -0.67
N LEU A 40 1.58 -3.87 0.12
CA LEU A 40 1.71 -3.91 1.59
C LEU A 40 2.98 -4.63 2.04
N ALA A 41 3.39 -5.71 1.37
CA ALA A 41 4.64 -6.41 1.67
C ALA A 41 5.86 -5.53 1.39
N ASP A 42 5.89 -4.79 0.26
CA ASP A 42 6.96 -3.85 -0.06
C ASP A 42 7.07 -2.70 0.96
N ILE A 43 5.94 -2.17 1.44
CA ILE A 43 5.89 -1.15 2.50
C ILE A 43 6.51 -1.71 3.78
N LYS A 44 6.03 -2.88 4.23
CA LYS A 44 6.50 -3.57 5.43
C LYS A 44 8.00 -3.88 5.39
N ASN A 45 8.47 -4.45 4.29
CA ASN A 45 9.88 -4.76 4.10
C ASN A 45 10.73 -3.48 4.15
N THR A 46 10.31 -2.42 3.46
CA THR A 46 11.05 -1.15 3.44
C THR A 46 11.08 -0.50 4.83
N HIS A 47 9.99 -0.57 5.61
CA HIS A 47 9.96 -0.07 6.97
C HIS A 47 10.85 -0.90 7.90
N HIS A 48 10.79 -2.23 7.81
CA HIS A 48 11.64 -3.14 8.57
C HIS A 48 13.13 -2.95 8.28
N ASP A 49 13.53 -2.84 7.01
CA ASP A 49 14.92 -2.60 6.60
C ASP A 49 15.46 -1.29 7.21
N LEU A 50 14.61 -0.27 7.32
CA LEU A 50 14.90 1.01 7.96
C LEU A 50 15.01 0.89 9.49
N GLU A 51 14.10 0.16 10.17
CA GLU A 51 14.22 -0.13 11.61
C GLU A 51 15.51 -0.91 11.94
N VAL A 52 15.84 -1.91 11.11
CA VAL A 52 17.08 -2.70 11.22
C VAL A 52 18.29 -1.80 11.04
N PHE A 53 18.28 -0.86 10.08
CA PHE A 53 19.37 0.09 9.89
C PHE A 53 19.63 0.99 11.12
N LEU A 54 18.59 1.42 11.85
CA LEU A 54 18.75 2.22 13.07
C LEU A 54 19.26 1.42 14.27
N THR A 55 18.92 0.14 14.34
CA THR A 55 19.17 -0.72 15.51
C THR A 55 20.39 -1.63 15.34
N ALA A 56 20.88 -1.83 14.12
CA ALA A 56 22.09 -2.55 13.83
C ALA A 56 23.33 -1.78 14.33
N PRO A 57 24.32 -2.45 14.94
CA PRO A 57 25.59 -1.80 15.28
C PRO A 57 26.29 -1.30 14.02
N ALA A 58 27.03 -0.20 14.13
CA ALA A 58 27.84 0.32 13.04
C ALA A 58 28.76 -0.78 12.47
N PRO A 59 28.83 -0.93 11.12
CA PRO A 59 29.73 -1.89 10.50
C PRO A 59 31.20 -1.55 10.79
N SER A 60 32.09 -2.53 10.60
CA SER A 60 33.52 -2.34 10.87
C SER A 60 34.12 -1.27 9.94
N PRO A 61 34.99 -0.34 10.42
CA PRO A 61 35.53 0.74 9.59
C PRO A 61 36.32 0.32 8.35
N ASP A 62 36.75 -0.94 8.30
CA ASP A 62 37.46 -1.56 7.17
C ASP A 62 36.54 -2.27 6.17
N SER A 63 35.22 -2.25 6.36
CA SER A 63 34.27 -2.87 5.42
C SER A 63 33.80 -1.90 4.34
N ASP A 64 33.59 -2.42 3.12
CA ASP A 64 33.04 -1.64 2.00
C ASP A 64 31.66 -1.03 2.32
N THR A 65 30.93 -1.62 3.28
CA THR A 65 29.64 -1.13 3.78
C THR A 65 29.75 0.09 4.71
N TYR A 66 30.92 0.36 5.31
CA TYR A 66 31.09 1.46 6.28
C TYR A 66 30.88 2.83 5.65
N ASN A 67 31.46 3.08 4.48
CA ASN A 67 31.32 4.38 3.80
C ASN A 67 29.86 4.66 3.41
N ARG A 68 29.15 3.68 2.85
CA ARG A 68 27.72 3.82 2.51
C ARG A 68 26.86 4.04 3.77
N TYR A 69 27.18 3.35 4.85
CA TYR A 69 26.52 3.54 6.15
C TYR A 69 26.73 4.97 6.71
N VAL A 70 27.96 5.50 6.67
CA VAL A 70 28.27 6.88 7.06
C VAL A 70 27.54 7.89 6.18
N SER A 71 27.51 7.69 4.85
CA SER A 71 26.73 8.53 3.93
C SER A 71 25.24 8.57 4.29
N LEU A 72 24.64 7.41 4.61
CA LEU A 72 23.23 7.32 5.00
C LEU A 72 22.97 8.02 6.34
N VAL A 73 23.80 7.80 7.36
CA VAL A 73 23.73 8.50 8.66
C VAL A 73 23.77 10.02 8.48
N LEU A 74 24.70 10.52 7.66
CA LEU A 74 24.89 11.96 7.40
C LEU A 74 23.82 12.56 6.47
N THR A 75 23.22 11.78 5.58
CA THR A 75 22.10 12.23 4.72
C THR A 75 20.80 12.31 5.50
N LEU A 76 20.47 11.24 6.23
CA LEU A 76 19.28 11.15 7.06
C LEU A 76 19.31 12.14 8.25
N GLY A 77 20.51 12.59 8.62
CA GLY A 77 20.73 13.51 9.74
C GLY A 77 20.52 12.81 11.08
N LEU A 78 21.04 11.59 11.24
CA LEU A 78 20.93 10.81 12.47
C LEU A 78 21.95 11.26 13.52
N ASN A 79 21.52 11.36 14.78
CA ASN A 79 22.44 11.47 15.90
C ASN A 79 23.04 10.09 16.17
N THR A 80 24.36 9.99 16.23
CA THR A 80 25.06 8.73 16.54
C THR A 80 26.01 8.91 17.70
N GLY A 81 26.27 7.83 18.43
CA GLY A 81 27.20 7.83 19.56
C GLY A 81 27.44 6.45 20.13
N TYR A 82 28.32 6.36 21.12
CA TYR A 82 28.54 5.16 21.90
C TYR A 82 28.10 5.40 23.35
N ASP A 83 27.47 4.40 23.97
CA ASP A 83 27.17 4.46 25.40
C ASP A 83 28.42 4.18 26.25
N LYS A 84 28.23 4.27 27.58
CA LYS A 84 29.26 3.99 28.59
C LYS A 84 29.85 2.56 28.55
N ASN A 85 29.20 1.62 27.84
CA ASN A 85 29.65 0.25 27.68
C ASN A 85 30.34 0.03 26.31
N GLY A 86 30.45 1.07 25.48
CA GLY A 86 30.97 0.98 24.11
C GLY A 86 29.97 0.41 23.10
N VAL A 87 28.68 0.34 23.44
CA VAL A 87 27.63 -0.06 22.48
C VAL A 87 27.27 1.15 21.64
N TRP A 88 27.25 0.99 20.31
CA TRP A 88 26.83 2.03 19.38
C TRP A 88 25.31 2.21 19.40
N HIS A 89 24.84 3.45 19.25
CA HIS A 89 23.42 3.81 19.12
C HIS A 89 23.23 4.90 18.07
N ALA A 90 22.17 4.79 17.25
CA ALA A 90 21.56 5.92 16.55
C ALA A 90 20.29 6.39 17.26
N SER A 91 19.96 7.65 17.03
CA SER A 91 18.65 8.22 17.36
C SER A 91 18.23 9.16 16.23
N ILE A 92 16.93 9.14 15.93
CA ILE A 92 16.28 10.08 15.00
C ILE A 92 16.14 11.44 15.71
N PRO A 93 16.74 12.54 15.20
CA PRO A 93 16.50 13.87 15.77
C PRO A 93 15.15 14.42 15.31
N ILE A 94 14.51 15.20 16.18
CA ILE A 94 13.25 15.90 15.85
C ILE A 94 13.50 16.88 14.70
N ASN A 95 12.57 16.94 13.75
CA ASN A 95 12.60 17.67 12.47
C ASN A 95 13.62 17.17 11.42
N SER A 96 14.38 16.10 11.69
CA SER A 96 15.33 15.53 10.73
C SER A 96 14.67 14.96 9.47
N LEU A 97 15.46 14.70 8.43
CA LEU A 97 15.00 13.94 7.27
C LEU A 97 14.59 12.52 7.68
N ALA A 98 15.35 11.89 8.58
CA ALA A 98 15.00 10.61 9.17
C ALA A 98 13.61 10.62 9.81
N GLU A 99 13.30 11.59 10.69
CA GLU A 99 11.99 11.66 11.35
C GLU A 99 10.85 11.68 10.32
N ARG A 100 11.00 12.51 9.27
CA ARG A 100 10.01 12.58 8.19
C ARG A 100 9.90 11.26 7.43
N LEU A 101 11.01 10.61 7.08
CA LEU A 101 10.95 9.34 6.37
C LEU A 101 10.30 8.25 7.23
N PHE A 102 10.81 8.01 8.43
CA PHE A 102 10.36 6.95 9.33
C PHE A 102 8.91 7.14 9.80
N PHE A 103 8.58 8.30 10.40
CA PHE A 103 7.26 8.52 11.00
C PHE A 103 6.12 8.54 9.99
N TYR A 104 6.36 9.02 8.78
CA TYR A 104 5.34 8.99 7.73
C TYR A 104 5.30 7.62 7.01
N LEU A 105 6.39 6.85 6.95
CA LEU A 105 6.37 5.47 6.47
C LEU A 105 5.62 4.54 7.44
N GLU A 106 5.85 4.66 8.75
CA GLU A 106 5.07 3.98 9.80
C GLU A 106 3.57 4.28 9.64
N LYS A 107 3.20 5.54 9.41
CA LYS A 107 1.81 5.92 9.15
C LYS A 107 1.26 5.33 7.85
N PHE A 108 2.07 5.28 6.80
CA PHE A 108 1.69 4.69 5.52
C PHE A 108 1.44 3.19 5.64
N GLU A 109 2.30 2.45 6.36
CA GLU A 109 2.09 1.04 6.69
C GLU A 109 0.79 0.86 7.49
N ASN A 110 0.64 1.57 8.60
CA ASN A 110 -0.56 1.50 9.43
C ASN A 110 -1.83 1.79 8.63
N ALA A 111 -1.82 2.80 7.76
CA ALA A 111 -2.96 3.12 6.90
C ALA A 111 -3.25 2.00 5.89
N ALA A 112 -2.22 1.40 5.28
CA ALA A 112 -2.36 0.28 4.35
C ALA A 112 -2.90 -0.99 5.06
N GLU A 113 -2.46 -1.29 6.29
CA GLU A 113 -3.02 -2.37 7.10
C GLU A 113 -4.51 -2.17 7.41
N GLN A 114 -4.91 -0.94 7.76
CA GLN A 114 -6.33 -0.63 8.01
C GLN A 114 -7.18 -0.81 6.75
N ILE A 115 -6.67 -0.45 5.57
CA ILE A 115 -7.37 -0.72 4.30
C ILE A 115 -7.46 -2.21 4.02
N LYS A 116 -6.39 -3.00 4.28
CA LYS A 116 -6.45 -4.47 4.15
C LYS A 116 -7.51 -5.08 5.07
N LEU A 117 -7.54 -4.71 6.35
CA LEU A 117 -8.52 -5.24 7.30
C LEU A 117 -9.97 -4.98 6.85
N LYS A 118 -10.23 -3.79 6.30
CA LYS A 118 -11.57 -3.41 5.81
C LYS A 118 -11.91 -4.05 4.46
N LYS A 119 -10.92 -4.26 3.59
CA LYS A 119 -11.04 -5.04 2.36
C LYS A 119 -11.47 -6.47 2.69
N ASP A 120 -10.76 -7.12 3.60
CA ASP A 120 -11.00 -8.50 4.04
C ASP A 120 -12.38 -8.64 4.72
N ASN A 121 -12.75 -7.71 5.62
CA ASN A 121 -14.08 -7.68 6.25
C ASN A 121 -15.21 -7.45 5.23
N THR A 122 -15.03 -6.53 4.28
CA THR A 122 -16.06 -6.28 3.24
C THR A 122 -16.27 -7.50 2.35
N LYS A 123 -15.18 -8.20 1.98
CA LYS A 123 -15.23 -9.49 1.27
C LYS A 123 -16.04 -10.53 2.03
N GLU A 124 -15.71 -10.75 3.30
CA GLU A 124 -16.40 -11.70 4.16
C GLU A 124 -17.90 -11.36 4.31
N GLN A 125 -18.24 -10.07 4.48
CA GLN A 125 -19.64 -9.60 4.58
C GLN A 125 -20.46 -9.85 3.31
N ILE A 126 -19.83 -9.89 2.13
CA ILE A 126 -20.49 -10.23 0.85
C ILE A 126 -20.61 -11.75 0.71
N ILE A 127 -19.56 -12.51 1.01
CA ILE A 127 -19.56 -13.98 0.95
C ILE A 127 -20.61 -14.58 1.90
N GLN A 128 -20.67 -14.11 3.15
CA GLN A 128 -21.69 -14.53 4.11
C GLN A 128 -23.12 -14.21 3.62
N TYR A 129 -23.29 -13.13 2.85
CA TYR A 129 -24.59 -12.74 2.32
C TYR A 129 -25.05 -13.59 1.12
N ASP A 130 -24.14 -14.19 0.36
CA ASP A 130 -24.48 -15.08 -0.75
C ASP A 130 -25.41 -16.21 -0.30
N VAL A 131 -25.13 -16.85 0.84
CA VAL A 131 -25.98 -17.92 1.38
C VAL A 131 -27.43 -17.47 1.58
N ILE A 132 -27.62 -16.27 2.11
CA ILE A 132 -28.96 -15.67 2.35
C ILE A 132 -29.63 -15.32 1.02
N PHE A 133 -28.89 -14.71 0.09
CA PHE A 133 -29.38 -14.36 -1.24
C PHE A 133 -29.86 -15.60 -2.03
N GLN A 134 -29.05 -16.67 -2.07
CA GLN A 134 -29.37 -17.89 -2.80
C GLN A 134 -30.54 -18.68 -2.17
N ASP A 135 -30.72 -18.59 -0.85
CA ASP A 135 -31.86 -19.19 -0.16
C ASP A 135 -33.16 -18.43 -0.46
N LYS A 136 -33.17 -17.10 -0.28
CA LYS A 136 -34.31 -16.23 -0.62
C LYS A 136 -34.69 -16.35 -2.11
N TYR A 137 -33.71 -16.45 -3.01
CA TYR A 137 -33.92 -16.73 -4.44
C TYR A 137 -34.74 -18.02 -4.66
N LYS A 138 -34.33 -19.14 -4.03
CA LYS A 138 -35.06 -20.43 -4.13
C LYS A 138 -36.46 -20.33 -3.52
N GLY A 139 -36.60 -19.62 -2.40
CA GLY A 139 -37.88 -19.33 -1.78
C GLY A 139 -38.85 -18.61 -2.74
N ILE A 140 -38.39 -17.56 -3.41
CA ILE A 140 -39.19 -16.79 -4.39
C ILE A 140 -39.65 -17.68 -5.55
N LEU A 141 -38.77 -18.54 -6.10
CA LEU A 141 -39.14 -19.47 -7.16
C LEU A 141 -40.25 -20.44 -6.73
N ASN A 142 -40.08 -21.09 -5.57
CA ASN A 142 -41.06 -22.04 -5.04
C ASN A 142 -42.42 -21.37 -4.76
N LEU A 143 -42.43 -20.12 -4.29
CA LEU A 143 -43.64 -19.36 -4.04
C LEU A 143 -44.33 -18.87 -5.33
N ALA A 144 -43.56 -18.62 -6.40
CA ALA A 144 -44.11 -18.30 -7.72
C ALA A 144 -44.87 -19.50 -8.31
N ASP A 145 -44.34 -20.72 -8.15
CA ASP A 145 -45.03 -21.97 -8.52
C ASP A 145 -46.33 -22.18 -7.71
N GLN A 146 -46.37 -21.70 -6.47
CA GLN A 146 -47.53 -21.77 -5.57
C GLN A 146 -48.50 -20.59 -5.74
N ASN A 147 -48.26 -19.66 -6.66
CA ASN A 147 -49.05 -18.44 -6.87
C ASN A 147 -49.22 -17.59 -5.59
N ASN A 148 -48.19 -17.51 -4.73
CA ASN A 148 -48.25 -16.88 -3.41
C ASN A 148 -47.67 -15.45 -3.39
N SER A 149 -48.39 -14.51 -4.03
CA SER A 149 -47.95 -13.13 -4.26
C SER A 149 -47.54 -12.38 -3.00
N LYS A 150 -48.31 -12.56 -1.91
CA LYS A 150 -48.06 -11.88 -0.64
C LYS A 150 -46.70 -12.26 -0.02
N GLN A 151 -46.37 -13.55 0.01
CA GLN A 151 -45.09 -14.01 0.57
C GLN A 151 -43.91 -13.66 -0.34
N ILE A 152 -44.08 -13.68 -1.66
CA ILE A 152 -43.06 -13.21 -2.61
C ILE A 152 -42.70 -11.74 -2.32
N VAL A 153 -43.70 -10.86 -2.19
CA VAL A 153 -43.46 -9.44 -1.87
C VAL A 153 -42.78 -9.27 -0.51
N THR A 154 -43.13 -10.06 0.50
CA THR A 154 -42.41 -10.06 1.79
C THR A 154 -40.93 -10.39 1.63
N ILE A 155 -40.58 -11.51 0.98
CA ILE A 155 -39.17 -11.91 0.81
C ILE A 155 -38.40 -10.90 -0.05
N LEU A 156 -39.02 -10.34 -1.09
CA LEU A 156 -38.40 -9.32 -1.95
C LEU A 156 -38.08 -8.03 -1.18
N ASN A 157 -38.99 -7.57 -0.31
CA ASN A 157 -38.76 -6.39 0.53
C ASN A 157 -37.60 -6.64 1.51
N GLU A 158 -37.58 -7.79 2.19
CA GLU A 158 -36.46 -8.16 3.09
C GLU A 158 -35.12 -8.21 2.33
N LEU A 159 -35.10 -8.84 1.15
CA LEU A 159 -33.91 -8.95 0.30
C LEU A 159 -33.42 -7.56 -0.14
N GLN A 160 -34.35 -6.65 -0.48
CA GLN A 160 -34.03 -5.27 -0.84
C GLN A 160 -33.47 -4.47 0.35
N GLU A 161 -34.06 -4.58 1.54
CA GLU A 161 -33.54 -3.93 2.75
C GLU A 161 -32.13 -4.41 3.11
N GLU A 162 -31.91 -5.73 3.09
CA GLU A 162 -30.60 -6.34 3.37
C GLU A 162 -29.54 -5.92 2.34
N LEU A 163 -29.87 -5.94 1.04
CA LEU A 163 -28.98 -5.47 -0.04
C LEU A 163 -28.56 -4.02 0.14
N LEU A 164 -29.49 -3.14 0.54
CA LEU A 164 -29.20 -1.73 0.82
C LEU A 164 -28.27 -1.55 2.02
N GLN A 165 -28.35 -2.40 3.05
CA GLN A 165 -27.38 -2.38 4.14
C GLN A 165 -26.00 -2.86 3.69
N LYS A 166 -25.90 -3.93 2.89
CA LYS A 166 -24.62 -4.40 2.34
C LYS A 166 -23.99 -3.38 1.37
N GLN A 167 -24.80 -2.67 0.59
CA GLN A 167 -24.31 -1.60 -0.30
C GLN A 167 -23.57 -0.50 0.49
N LYS A 168 -24.09 -0.09 1.66
CA LYS A 168 -23.45 0.91 2.52
C LYS A 168 -22.05 0.50 2.99
N ILE A 169 -21.83 -0.80 3.25
CA ILE A 169 -20.52 -1.33 3.64
C ILE A 169 -19.51 -1.12 2.50
N ILE A 170 -19.90 -1.50 1.27
CA ILE A 170 -19.06 -1.36 0.07
C ILE A 170 -18.77 0.13 -0.23
N THR A 171 -19.79 1.00 -0.16
CA THR A 171 -19.61 2.45 -0.34
C THR A 171 -18.71 3.07 0.72
N LYS A 172 -18.79 2.62 1.98
CA LYS A 172 -17.86 3.08 3.03
C LYS A 172 -16.43 2.63 2.72
N PHE A 173 -16.23 1.39 2.30
CA PHE A 173 -14.91 0.89 1.90
C PHE A 173 -14.32 1.67 0.72
N GLN A 174 -15.12 1.98 -0.31
CA GLN A 174 -14.72 2.82 -1.44
C GLN A 174 -14.25 4.21 -1.00
N GLN A 175 -15.00 4.87 -0.09
CA GLN A 175 -14.64 6.18 0.43
C GLN A 175 -13.31 6.15 1.19
N GLU A 176 -13.09 5.09 1.98
CA GLU A 176 -11.86 4.92 2.77
C GLU A 176 -10.65 4.57 1.89
N LEU A 177 -10.83 3.75 0.84
CA LEU A 177 -9.82 3.50 -0.19
C LEU A 177 -9.46 4.79 -0.94
N THR A 178 -10.46 5.61 -1.30
CA THR A 178 -10.26 6.92 -1.94
C THR A 178 -9.51 7.88 -1.02
N ALA A 179 -9.82 7.89 0.28
CA ALA A 179 -9.10 8.71 1.26
C ALA A 179 -7.64 8.24 1.43
N PHE A 180 -7.40 6.93 1.46
CA PHE A 180 -6.05 6.37 1.46
C PHE A 180 -5.26 6.74 0.19
N GLN A 181 -5.87 6.69 -0.99
CA GLN A 181 -5.23 7.09 -2.24
C GLN A 181 -4.79 8.57 -2.24
N ASN A 182 -5.63 9.47 -1.72
CA ASN A 182 -5.43 10.92 -1.86
C ASN A 182 -4.70 11.60 -0.67
N THR A 183 -4.51 10.92 0.46
CA THR A 183 -3.88 11.55 1.65
C THR A 183 -2.35 11.47 1.63
N PRO A 184 -1.62 12.49 2.15
CA PRO A 184 -0.15 12.46 2.27
C PRO A 184 0.41 11.39 3.21
N ASN A 185 -0.45 10.73 4.01
CA ASN A 185 -0.11 9.60 4.87
C ASN A 185 -0.56 8.25 4.28
N GLY A 186 -1.16 8.26 3.09
CA GLY A 186 -1.61 7.07 2.36
C GLY A 186 -0.79 6.90 1.09
N GLN A 187 -1.39 6.44 0.00
CA GLN A 187 -0.67 6.11 -1.24
C GLN A 187 0.09 7.30 -1.89
N ASN A 188 -0.32 8.54 -1.60
CA ASN A 188 0.39 9.74 -2.06
C ASN A 188 1.65 10.06 -1.22
N TYR A 189 1.92 9.33 -0.12
CA TYR A 189 3.08 9.53 0.75
C TYR A 189 4.42 9.52 -0.01
N PRO A 190 4.76 8.50 -0.83
CA PRO A 190 6.10 8.44 -1.40
C PRO A 190 6.33 9.56 -2.43
N THR A 191 5.30 9.87 -3.22
CA THR A 191 5.26 11.01 -4.16
C THR A 191 5.39 12.35 -3.43
N TYR A 192 4.71 12.52 -2.29
CA TYR A 192 4.80 13.72 -1.46
C TYR A 192 6.22 13.91 -0.92
N ILE A 193 6.83 12.88 -0.32
CA ILE A 193 8.21 12.96 0.18
C ILE A 193 9.20 13.24 -0.94
N LYS A 194 9.11 12.51 -2.06
CA LYS A 194 9.98 12.71 -3.22
C LYS A 194 9.96 14.17 -3.69
N ASN A 195 8.76 14.71 -3.93
CA ASN A 195 8.58 16.01 -4.55
C ASN A 195 8.73 17.20 -3.58
N GLN A 196 8.36 17.04 -2.32
CA GLN A 196 8.31 18.14 -1.33
C GLN A 196 9.48 18.14 -0.34
N VAL A 197 10.25 17.05 -0.26
CA VAL A 197 11.34 16.90 0.71
C VAL A 197 12.67 16.54 0.04
N ILE A 198 12.71 15.49 -0.78
CA ILE A 198 13.97 14.95 -1.33
C ILE A 198 14.48 15.77 -2.52
N LEU A 199 13.66 15.97 -3.57
CA LEU A 199 14.07 16.70 -4.78
C LEU A 199 14.54 18.15 -4.50
N PRO A 200 13.91 18.92 -3.58
CA PRO A 200 14.43 20.24 -3.19
C PRO A 200 15.86 20.18 -2.62
N GLN A 201 16.16 19.20 -1.76
CA GLN A 201 17.50 19.05 -1.17
C GLN A 201 18.55 18.65 -2.22
N ILE A 202 18.22 17.74 -3.14
CA ILE A 202 19.10 17.40 -4.27
C ILE A 202 19.39 18.65 -5.11
N THR A 203 18.36 19.44 -5.43
CA THR A 203 18.50 20.68 -6.20
C THR A 203 19.42 21.70 -5.51
N GLU A 204 19.35 21.80 -4.19
CA GLU A 204 20.23 22.64 -3.37
C GLU A 204 21.69 22.15 -3.43
N TYR A 205 21.94 20.86 -3.18
CA TYR A 205 23.29 20.27 -3.24
C TYR A 205 23.90 20.31 -4.66
N GLU A 206 23.09 20.16 -5.72
CA GLU A 206 23.54 20.36 -7.10
C GLU A 206 23.85 21.84 -7.42
N SER A 207 23.22 22.79 -6.73
CA SER A 207 23.57 24.21 -6.81
C SER A 207 24.90 24.50 -6.12
N GLU A 208 25.09 23.98 -4.90
CA GLU A 208 26.34 24.08 -4.14
C GLU A 208 27.52 23.45 -4.91
N LYS A 209 27.33 22.24 -5.44
CA LYS A 209 28.32 21.54 -6.26
C LYS A 209 28.78 22.39 -7.46
N ARG A 210 27.84 22.97 -8.21
CA ARG A 210 28.17 23.84 -9.36
C ARG A 210 28.90 25.12 -8.96
N GLN A 211 28.65 25.65 -7.76
CA GLN A 211 29.39 26.81 -7.25
C GLN A 211 30.85 26.43 -6.90
N LEU A 212 31.07 25.26 -6.29
CA LEU A 212 32.41 24.74 -6.04
C LEU A 212 33.16 24.41 -7.34
N GLU A 213 32.51 23.76 -8.30
CA GLU A 213 33.08 23.47 -9.63
C GLU A 213 33.49 24.75 -10.38
N ALA A 214 32.74 25.86 -10.22
CA ALA A 214 33.05 27.15 -10.81
C ALA A 214 34.12 27.97 -10.05
N ALA A 215 34.35 27.66 -8.76
CA ALA A 215 35.33 28.31 -7.91
C ALA A 215 36.67 27.56 -7.79
N MET A 216 36.72 26.31 -8.27
CA MET A 216 37.86 25.39 -8.18
C MET A 216 39.14 25.97 -8.80
N ASP A 217 40.29 25.74 -8.13
CA ASP A 217 41.61 26.12 -8.64
C ASP A 217 41.86 25.53 -10.05
N PRO A 218 42.23 26.35 -11.06
CA PRO A 218 42.54 25.87 -12.40
C PRO A 218 43.78 24.95 -12.49
N ASP A 219 44.65 24.89 -11.47
CA ASP A 219 45.61 23.79 -11.31
C ASP A 219 45.04 22.68 -10.40
N PRO A 220 44.53 21.56 -10.98
CA PRO A 220 43.95 20.47 -10.21
C PRO A 220 44.97 19.68 -9.38
N ASN A 221 46.27 19.92 -9.57
CA ASN A 221 47.34 19.27 -8.80
C ASN A 221 47.79 20.13 -7.61
N SER A 222 47.37 21.40 -7.53
CA SER A 222 47.59 22.25 -6.36
C SER A 222 46.91 21.64 -5.12
N LEU A 223 47.40 21.96 -3.93
CA LEU A 223 46.74 21.52 -2.69
C LEU A 223 45.29 22.06 -2.61
N SER A 224 45.03 23.26 -3.14
CA SER A 224 43.68 23.83 -3.21
C SER A 224 42.81 23.04 -4.18
N GLY A 225 43.28 22.81 -5.42
CA GLY A 225 42.53 22.05 -6.42
C GLY A 225 42.23 20.60 -6.02
N GLN A 226 43.11 19.98 -5.25
CA GLN A 226 42.87 18.66 -4.63
C GLN A 226 41.81 18.72 -3.53
N MET A 227 41.82 19.75 -2.68
CA MET A 227 40.79 19.96 -1.64
C MET A 227 39.42 20.29 -2.25
N ASP A 228 39.37 21.13 -3.28
CA ASP A 228 38.15 21.50 -3.99
C ASP A 228 37.48 20.26 -4.61
N ARG A 229 38.26 19.40 -5.27
CA ARG A 229 37.79 18.11 -5.79
C ARG A 229 37.28 17.19 -4.69
N ALA A 230 38.01 17.05 -3.59
CA ALA A 230 37.58 16.23 -2.46
C ALA A 230 36.24 16.72 -1.86
N ASN A 231 36.02 18.03 -1.79
CA ASN A 231 34.75 18.61 -1.35
C ASN A 231 33.60 18.30 -2.32
N ILE A 232 33.83 18.40 -3.64
CA ILE A 232 32.85 18.06 -4.69
C ILE A 232 32.48 16.56 -4.64
N ASP A 233 33.48 15.69 -4.54
CA ASP A 233 33.28 14.23 -4.42
C ASP A 233 32.57 13.86 -3.12
N MET A 234 32.86 14.56 -2.02
CA MET A 234 32.18 14.41 -0.74
C MET A 234 30.69 14.81 -0.82
N LEU A 235 30.35 15.95 -1.44
CA LEU A 235 28.93 16.33 -1.65
C LEU A 235 28.20 15.30 -2.53
N GLN A 236 28.83 14.84 -3.61
CA GLN A 236 28.24 13.83 -4.48
C GLN A 236 27.98 12.51 -3.72
N SER A 237 28.97 12.00 -2.99
CA SER A 237 28.93 10.67 -2.35
C SER A 237 28.24 10.61 -0.99
N LEU A 238 28.26 11.70 -0.21
CA LEU A 238 27.67 11.76 1.14
C LEU A 238 26.31 12.45 1.21
N LYS A 239 25.85 13.10 0.12
CA LYS A 239 24.55 13.81 0.08
C LYS A 239 23.71 13.47 -1.15
N ILE A 240 24.23 13.68 -2.36
CA ILE A 240 23.42 13.51 -3.59
C ILE A 240 23.09 12.05 -3.86
N ASN A 241 24.10 11.16 -3.86
CA ASN A 241 23.90 9.74 -4.19
C ASN A 241 22.94 9.03 -3.22
N PRO A 242 23.03 9.17 -1.88
CA PRO A 242 22.07 8.52 -0.99
C PRO A 242 20.64 9.03 -1.15
N LEU A 243 20.43 10.32 -1.44
CA LEU A 243 19.09 10.86 -1.74
C LEU A 243 18.50 10.28 -3.03
N ASN A 244 19.33 10.00 -4.05
CA ASN A 244 18.89 9.29 -5.25
C ASN A 244 18.51 7.82 -4.95
N GLU A 245 19.25 7.10 -4.11
CA GLU A 245 18.86 5.75 -3.66
C GLU A 245 17.51 5.74 -2.91
N PHE A 246 17.20 6.82 -2.17
CA PHE A 246 15.88 7.01 -1.57
C PHE A 246 14.79 7.28 -2.61
N ILE A 247 15.07 7.99 -3.71
CA ILE A 247 14.10 8.22 -4.78
C ILE A 247 13.65 6.89 -5.41
N ASP A 248 14.58 5.98 -5.74
CA ASP A 248 14.24 4.68 -6.32
C ASP A 248 13.36 3.84 -5.37
N THR A 249 13.61 3.95 -4.06
CA THR A 249 12.80 3.31 -3.03
C THR A 249 11.40 3.92 -2.94
N LEU A 250 11.29 5.25 -2.97
CA LEU A 250 10.01 5.96 -2.98
C LEU A 250 9.22 5.70 -4.26
N ASP A 251 9.89 5.56 -5.42
CA ASP A 251 9.25 5.22 -6.68
C ASP A 251 8.74 3.76 -6.72
N ARG A 252 9.44 2.82 -6.07
CA ARG A 252 8.93 1.45 -5.87
C ARG A 252 7.66 1.43 -5.00
N LEU A 253 7.59 2.31 -3.99
CA LEU A 253 6.45 2.45 -3.09
C LEU A 253 5.30 3.31 -3.66
N SER A 254 5.59 4.24 -4.58
CA SER A 254 4.58 5.09 -5.24
C SER A 254 3.81 4.37 -6.34
N GLN A 255 4.30 3.19 -6.77
CA GLN A 255 3.62 2.35 -7.75
C GLN A 255 2.16 2.15 -7.34
N PRO A 256 1.20 2.42 -8.24
CA PRO A 256 -0.18 2.50 -7.83
C PRO A 256 -0.68 1.17 -7.28
N ILE A 257 -1.29 1.23 -6.11
CA ILE A 257 -1.98 0.12 -5.47
C ILE A 257 -3.32 -0.07 -6.20
N GLU A 258 -3.19 -0.64 -7.39
CA GLU A 258 -4.20 -1.12 -8.32
C GLU A 258 -5.44 -0.24 -8.55
N ASP A 259 -5.49 0.35 -9.75
CA ASP A 259 -6.75 0.74 -10.39
C ASP A 259 -7.77 -0.40 -10.36
N PHE A 260 -7.31 -1.65 -10.38
CA PHE A 260 -8.11 -2.87 -10.29
C PHE A 260 -8.97 -2.95 -9.02
N LEU A 261 -8.43 -2.68 -7.81
CA LEU A 261 -9.24 -2.72 -6.59
C LEU A 261 -10.33 -1.63 -6.61
N SER A 262 -9.99 -0.43 -7.08
CA SER A 262 -10.97 0.64 -7.34
C SER A 262 -12.01 0.20 -8.38
N SER A 263 -11.59 -0.43 -9.48
CA SER A 263 -12.46 -0.92 -10.55
C SER A 263 -13.39 -2.05 -10.09
N SER A 264 -12.92 -3.03 -9.34
CA SER A 264 -13.72 -4.14 -8.83
C SER A 264 -14.73 -3.65 -7.77
N VAL A 265 -14.35 -2.70 -6.90
CA VAL A 265 -15.30 -2.03 -5.99
C VAL A 265 -16.36 -1.24 -6.77
N ASN A 266 -15.97 -0.45 -7.77
CA ASN A 266 -16.89 0.29 -8.63
C ASN A 266 -17.82 -0.64 -9.43
N ASN A 267 -17.29 -1.74 -9.97
CA ASN A 267 -18.06 -2.75 -10.69
C ASN A 267 -19.10 -3.39 -9.78
N VAL A 268 -18.71 -3.79 -8.58
CA VAL A 268 -19.60 -4.36 -7.56
C VAL A 268 -20.70 -3.36 -7.17
N GLN A 269 -20.40 -2.09 -6.92
CA GLN A 269 -21.44 -1.05 -6.71
C GLN A 269 -22.39 -0.91 -7.90
N ASN A 270 -21.87 -0.92 -9.13
CA ASN A 270 -22.68 -0.79 -10.33
C ASN A 270 -23.64 -1.98 -10.50
N GLN A 271 -23.19 -3.21 -10.22
CA GLN A 271 -24.06 -4.40 -10.26
C GLN A 271 -25.20 -4.35 -9.22
N TRP A 272 -24.99 -3.70 -8.05
CA TRP A 272 -26.03 -3.55 -7.02
C TRP A 272 -27.27 -2.80 -7.53
N PHE A 273 -27.09 -1.77 -8.36
CA PHE A 273 -28.21 -1.02 -8.93
C PHE A 273 -29.08 -1.89 -9.84
N THR A 274 -28.47 -2.78 -10.62
CA THR A 274 -29.19 -3.74 -11.48
C THR A 274 -30.03 -4.72 -10.66
N ILE A 275 -29.48 -5.27 -9.58
CA ILE A 275 -30.23 -6.16 -8.67
C ILE A 275 -31.42 -5.41 -8.07
N ASN A 276 -31.17 -4.23 -7.49
CA ASN A 276 -32.22 -3.42 -6.86
C ASN A 276 -33.35 -3.04 -7.84
N ALA A 277 -33.02 -2.77 -9.10
CA ALA A 277 -34.00 -2.50 -10.15
C ALA A 277 -34.90 -3.72 -10.44
N SER A 278 -34.33 -4.92 -10.63
CA SER A 278 -35.13 -6.14 -10.83
C SER A 278 -36.02 -6.47 -9.63
N LEU A 279 -35.54 -6.32 -8.39
CA LEU A 279 -36.40 -6.52 -7.21
C LEU A 279 -37.57 -5.52 -7.19
N THR A 280 -37.29 -4.25 -7.46
CA THR A 280 -38.31 -3.18 -7.53
C THR A 280 -39.35 -3.46 -8.62
N ASN A 281 -38.92 -3.94 -9.79
CA ASN A 281 -39.82 -4.30 -10.90
C ASN A 281 -40.78 -5.43 -10.51
N ILE A 282 -40.30 -6.48 -9.83
CA ILE A 282 -41.15 -7.58 -9.38
C ILE A 282 -42.16 -7.10 -8.33
N ILE A 283 -41.70 -6.36 -7.31
CA ILE A 283 -42.57 -5.81 -6.25
C ILE A 283 -43.68 -4.94 -6.87
N LYS A 284 -43.30 -4.04 -7.77
CA LYS A 284 -44.24 -3.15 -8.46
C LYS A 284 -45.27 -3.93 -9.28
N ASN A 285 -44.83 -4.86 -10.12
CA ASN A 285 -45.71 -5.63 -10.99
C ASN A 285 -46.75 -6.46 -10.21
N ILE A 286 -46.32 -7.14 -9.12
CA ILE A 286 -47.23 -7.90 -8.26
C ILE A 286 -48.25 -6.98 -7.59
N ASN A 287 -47.83 -5.82 -7.09
CA ASN A 287 -48.72 -4.86 -6.42
C ASN A 287 -49.74 -4.21 -7.38
N GLU A 288 -49.33 -3.90 -8.61
CA GLU A 288 -50.19 -3.24 -9.61
C GLU A 288 -51.18 -4.22 -10.27
N THR A 289 -50.76 -5.45 -10.57
CA THR A 289 -51.58 -6.44 -11.30
C THR A 289 -52.35 -7.39 -10.39
N GLN A 290 -51.98 -7.49 -9.11
CA GLN A 290 -52.49 -8.45 -8.11
C GLN A 290 -52.44 -9.93 -8.55
N THR A 291 -51.74 -10.24 -9.64
CA THR A 291 -51.63 -11.56 -10.25
C THR A 291 -50.16 -11.90 -10.47
N ILE A 292 -49.81 -13.19 -10.42
CA ILE A 292 -48.44 -13.62 -10.70
C ILE A 292 -48.35 -14.09 -12.14
N ASP A 293 -47.57 -13.38 -12.94
CA ASP A 293 -46.89 -13.99 -14.08
C ASP A 293 -45.61 -14.68 -13.57
N ALA A 294 -45.69 -15.99 -13.38
CA ALA A 294 -44.56 -16.78 -12.91
C ALA A 294 -43.42 -16.87 -13.95
N ALA A 295 -43.66 -16.57 -15.23
CA ALA A 295 -42.58 -16.47 -16.22
C ALA A 295 -41.83 -15.15 -16.05
N PHE A 296 -42.56 -14.04 -15.86
CA PHE A 296 -41.98 -12.73 -15.54
C PHE A 296 -41.16 -12.76 -14.25
N ILE A 297 -41.70 -13.30 -13.14
CA ILE A 297 -40.95 -13.41 -11.86
C ILE A 297 -39.65 -14.19 -12.06
N ARG A 298 -39.69 -15.35 -12.74
CA ARG A 298 -38.48 -16.16 -13.01
C ARG A 298 -37.44 -15.40 -13.83
N ALA A 299 -37.86 -14.60 -14.81
CA ALA A 299 -36.95 -13.82 -15.65
C ALA A 299 -36.25 -12.69 -14.87
N GLU A 300 -37.00 -11.91 -14.09
CA GLU A 300 -36.44 -10.81 -13.30
C GLU A 300 -35.58 -11.33 -12.13
N ILE A 301 -36.04 -12.32 -11.36
CA ILE A 301 -35.27 -12.86 -10.24
C ILE A 301 -34.03 -13.65 -10.73
N GLY A 302 -34.12 -14.28 -11.91
CA GLY A 302 -32.98 -14.85 -12.61
C GLY A 302 -31.96 -13.80 -13.06
N THR A 303 -32.41 -12.61 -13.47
CA THR A 303 -31.52 -11.48 -13.80
C THR A 303 -30.79 -10.96 -12.56
N ALA A 304 -31.50 -10.83 -11.43
CA ALA A 304 -30.90 -10.51 -10.13
C ALA A 304 -29.85 -11.55 -9.71
N GLN A 305 -30.16 -12.85 -9.80
CA GLN A 305 -29.23 -13.93 -9.43
C GLN A 305 -28.00 -14.00 -10.36
N ASN A 306 -28.19 -13.91 -11.68
CA ASN A 306 -27.08 -13.89 -12.63
C ASN A 306 -26.14 -12.69 -12.40
N THR A 307 -26.70 -11.56 -11.95
CA THR A 307 -25.92 -10.37 -11.56
C THR A 307 -25.17 -10.60 -10.24
N TRP A 308 -25.83 -11.19 -9.24
CA TRP A 308 -25.20 -11.58 -7.97
C TRP A 308 -24.05 -12.59 -8.16
N ASN A 309 -24.22 -13.59 -9.01
CA ASN A 309 -23.18 -14.56 -9.31
C ASN A 309 -21.92 -13.91 -9.97
N LYS A 310 -22.09 -12.82 -10.73
CA LYS A 310 -20.95 -12.02 -11.26
C LYS A 310 -20.21 -11.29 -10.14
N ILE A 311 -20.94 -10.70 -9.18
CA ILE A 311 -20.36 -10.09 -7.97
C ILE A 311 -19.52 -11.11 -7.21
N ILE A 312 -20.07 -12.29 -6.92
CA ILE A 312 -19.35 -13.33 -6.17
C ILE A 312 -18.11 -13.82 -6.92
N LYS A 313 -18.16 -13.90 -8.25
CA LYS A 313 -16.98 -14.20 -9.07
C LYS A 313 -15.89 -13.13 -8.91
N ILE A 314 -16.25 -11.84 -9.02
CA ILE A 314 -15.33 -10.70 -8.81
C ILE A 314 -14.74 -10.77 -7.40
N VAL A 315 -15.58 -10.90 -6.37
CA VAL A 315 -15.14 -10.96 -4.96
C VAL A 315 -14.21 -12.14 -4.67
N ASN A 316 -14.36 -13.27 -5.37
CA ASN A 316 -13.48 -14.43 -5.18
C ASN A 316 -12.16 -14.37 -5.96
N SER A 317 -12.08 -13.63 -7.06
CA SER A 317 -10.89 -13.60 -7.94
C SER A 317 -10.13 -12.26 -7.96
N GLU A 318 -10.79 -11.16 -7.63
CA GLU A 318 -10.28 -9.79 -7.82
C GLU A 318 -10.15 -8.99 -6.49
N TRP A 319 -10.73 -9.52 -5.41
CA TRP A 319 -10.76 -8.90 -4.08
C TRP A 319 -9.74 -9.56 -3.16
#